data_AF-A0A2E0QBW3-F1
#
_entry.id   AF-A0A2E0QBW3-F1
#
_cell.length_a   1.000
_cell.length_b   1.000
_cell.length_c   1.000
_cell.angle_alpha   90.00
_cell.angle_beta   90.00
_cell.angle_gamma   90.00
#
_symmetry.space_group_name_H-M   'P 1'
#
loop_
_entity.id
_entity.type
_entity.pdbx_description
1 polymer ?
#
loop_
_entity_poly.entity_id
_entity_poly.type
_entity_poly.pdbx_seq_one_letter_code
_entity_poly.pdbx_strand_id
1 'polypeptide(L)'
;MNNITEDVIEEVAQKPESLPEKFWDAEKGEIRVEALLNSYLSLEKKLSSGLIDPNNPDQLKKMLGVPEMPDLYDVKIDHGLFDVDPIVNQKLHEKMFTADQVQMVYDLAGEFLIPMISKIAAEYEADREVEKLMQEFGGAEEWAEISRQLMAYGQKNLSPKVFENLSQSYDGVMAIYRMMKGQGSAMLDNGNVMTGQNAQELQSMMRDPKYWRDRDPAFISKVTKGFEAIYGQQG
;
A
#
# COMPACT_ATOMS: atom_id res chain seq x y z
N MET A 1 22.61 93.61 -16.10
CA MET A 1 23.62 92.77 -16.78
C MET A 1 23.94 91.60 -15.88
N ASN A 2 23.36 90.46 -16.25
CA ASN A 2 23.79 89.05 -16.12
C ASN A 2 24.64 88.62 -14.93
N ASN A 3 24.10 87.71 -14.11
CA ASN A 3 24.40 86.27 -14.22
C ASN A 3 23.51 85.50 -13.25
N ILE A 4 22.43 84.89 -13.77
CA ILE A 4 21.70 83.84 -13.06
C ILE A 4 22.21 82.53 -13.63
N THR A 5 22.85 81.76 -12.77
CA THR A 5 23.27 80.38 -12.97
C THR A 5 22.03 79.55 -13.34
N GLU A 6 21.97 79.05 -14.57
CA GLU A 6 21.05 77.98 -14.96
C GLU A 6 21.62 76.68 -14.38
N ASP A 7 21.18 76.32 -13.18
CA ASP A 7 21.28 74.95 -12.68
C ASP A 7 20.37 74.09 -13.58
N VAL A 8 20.98 73.40 -14.53
CA VAL A 8 20.35 72.30 -15.25
C VAL A 8 20.15 71.18 -14.24
N ILE A 9 18.91 71.03 -13.76
CA ILE A 9 18.52 69.86 -12.98
C ILE A 9 18.55 68.68 -13.96
N GLU A 10 19.63 67.91 -13.96
CA GLU A 10 19.69 66.59 -14.60
C GLU A 10 18.63 65.70 -13.94
N GLU A 11 17.49 65.56 -14.59
CA GLU A 11 16.43 64.65 -14.18
C GLU A 11 16.95 63.22 -14.39
N VAL A 12 17.49 62.62 -13.32
CA VAL A 12 18.02 61.26 -13.36
C VAL A 12 16.89 60.32 -13.71
N ALA A 13 16.90 59.83 -14.95
CA ALA A 13 15.88 58.92 -15.46
C ALA A 13 15.80 57.68 -14.57
N GLN A 14 14.59 57.32 -14.16
CA GLN A 14 14.34 56.20 -13.27
C GLN A 14 14.11 54.91 -14.06
N LYS A 15 14.57 53.79 -13.51
CA LYS A 15 14.42 52.47 -14.11
C LYS A 15 12.94 52.10 -14.28
N PRO A 16 12.48 51.71 -15.48
CA PRO A 16 11.14 51.17 -15.67
C PRO A 16 10.93 49.86 -14.90
N GLU A 17 9.76 49.69 -14.28
CA GLU A 17 9.42 48.53 -13.44
C GLU A 17 9.47 47.19 -14.19
N SER A 18 9.09 47.19 -15.47
CA SER A 18 9.09 46.02 -16.34
C SER A 18 10.46 45.64 -16.91
N LEU A 19 11.50 46.45 -16.69
CA LEU A 19 12.84 46.22 -17.23
C LEU A 19 13.69 45.41 -16.24
N PRO A 20 14.18 44.21 -16.60
CA PRO A 20 15.14 43.48 -15.77
C PRO A 20 16.40 44.31 -15.47
N GLU A 21 16.96 44.19 -14.26
CA GLU A 21 18.13 44.96 -13.80
C GLU A 21 19.34 44.86 -14.74
N LYS A 22 19.54 43.70 -15.37
CA LYS A 22 20.63 43.47 -16.32
C LYS A 22 20.63 44.40 -17.55
N PHE A 23 19.48 45.02 -17.87
CA PHE A 23 19.33 45.95 -19.00
C PHE A 23 19.25 47.42 -18.59
N TRP A 24 19.41 47.73 -17.30
CA TRP A 24 19.43 49.08 -16.78
C TRP A 24 20.86 49.52 -16.46
N ASP A 25 21.22 50.74 -16.84
CA ASP A 25 22.46 51.38 -16.44
C ASP A 25 22.20 52.40 -15.32
N ALA A 26 22.51 52.01 -14.09
CA ALA A 26 22.28 52.85 -12.92
C ALA A 26 23.23 54.06 -12.84
N GLU A 27 24.38 54.02 -13.52
CA GLU A 27 25.35 55.13 -13.52
C GLU A 27 24.97 56.20 -14.54
N LYS A 28 24.37 55.80 -15.66
CA LYS A 28 23.94 56.71 -16.74
C LYS A 28 22.45 57.05 -16.72
N GLY A 29 21.66 56.36 -15.91
CA GLY A 29 20.20 56.51 -15.91
C GLY A 29 19.54 56.05 -17.23
N GLU A 30 20.19 55.15 -17.97
CA GLU A 30 19.77 54.79 -19.33
C GLU A 30 19.55 53.29 -19.49
N ILE A 31 18.74 52.92 -20.48
CA ILE A 31 18.57 51.53 -20.88
C ILE A 31 19.80 51.09 -21.65
N ARG A 32 20.36 49.92 -21.31
CA ARG A 32 21.44 49.27 -22.07
C ARG A 32 20.89 48.66 -23.35
N VAL A 33 20.64 49.50 -24.36
CA VAL A 33 20.04 49.11 -25.64
C VAL A 33 20.85 48.01 -26.33
N GLU A 34 22.18 48.08 -26.29
CA GLU A 34 23.05 47.04 -26.87
C GLU A 34 22.88 45.69 -26.16
N ALA A 35 22.78 45.67 -24.83
CA ALA A 35 22.54 44.45 -24.08
C ALA A 35 21.16 43.86 -24.37
N LEU A 36 20.14 44.71 -24.52
CA LEU A 36 18.79 44.30 -24.90
C LEU A 36 18.77 43.67 -26.30
N LEU A 37 19.40 44.34 -27.28
CA LEU A 37 19.51 43.85 -28.66
C LEU A 37 20.28 42.54 -28.73
N ASN A 38 21.40 42.42 -28.01
CA ASN A 38 22.19 41.19 -27.93
C ASN A 38 21.39 40.04 -27.30
N SER A 39 20.59 40.31 -26.27
CA SER A 39 19.71 39.30 -25.67
C SER A 39 18.59 38.88 -26.62
N TYR A 40 18.00 39.82 -27.37
CA TYR A 40 16.99 39.54 -28.37
C TYR A 40 17.56 38.70 -29.52
N LEU A 41 18.68 39.11 -30.12
CA LEU A 41 19.35 38.37 -31.20
C LEU A 41 19.81 36.98 -30.74
N SER A 42 20.23 36.83 -29.48
CA SER A 42 20.56 35.52 -28.91
C SER A 42 19.33 34.62 -28.76
N LEU A 43 18.19 35.19 -28.37
CA LEU A 43 16.92 34.48 -28.28
C LEU A 43 16.41 34.10 -29.67
N GLU A 44 16.42 35.04 -30.61
CA GLU A 44 16.09 34.82 -32.02
C GLU A 44 16.99 33.73 -32.60
N LYS A 45 18.32 33.82 -32.44
CA LYS A 45 19.23 32.76 -32.90
C LYS A 45 18.92 31.40 -32.29
N LYS A 46 18.57 31.31 -31.01
CA LYS A 46 18.18 30.04 -30.37
C LYS A 46 16.87 29.48 -30.93
N LEU A 47 15.88 30.33 -31.19
CA LEU A 47 14.60 29.94 -31.80
C LEU A 47 14.79 29.57 -33.28
N SER A 48 15.49 30.40 -34.05
CA SER A 48 15.74 30.23 -35.49
C SER A 48 16.70 29.07 -35.81
N SER A 49 17.61 28.72 -34.89
CA SER A 49 18.53 27.59 -35.06
C SER A 49 17.85 26.22 -34.89
N GLY A 50 16.56 26.17 -34.52
CA GLY A 50 15.85 24.92 -34.26
C GLY A 50 16.33 24.18 -33.00
N LEU A 51 17.18 24.82 -32.17
CA LEU A 51 17.62 24.25 -30.90
C LEU A 51 16.47 24.07 -29.90
N ILE A 52 15.42 24.87 -30.03
CA ILE A 52 14.14 24.73 -29.32
C ILE A 52 13.04 25.12 -30.31
N ASP A 53 12.37 24.13 -30.90
CA ASP A 53 11.12 24.38 -31.64
C ASP A 53 9.92 24.06 -30.73
N PRO A 54 9.23 25.07 -30.19
CA PRO A 54 8.07 24.87 -29.34
C PRO A 54 6.87 24.24 -30.08
N ASN A 55 6.89 24.17 -31.42
CA ASN A 55 5.89 23.48 -32.22
C ASN A 55 6.28 22.04 -32.56
N ASN A 56 7.47 21.58 -32.15
CA ASN A 56 7.88 20.18 -32.29
C ASN A 56 7.40 19.37 -31.07
N PRO A 57 6.41 18.47 -31.24
CA PRO A 57 5.81 17.74 -30.14
C PRO A 57 6.79 16.80 -29.43
N ASP A 58 7.78 16.25 -30.13
CA ASP A 58 8.73 15.31 -29.54
C ASP A 58 9.79 16.02 -28.69
N GLN A 59 10.20 17.21 -29.15
CA GLN A 59 11.10 18.06 -28.37
C GLN A 59 10.42 18.61 -27.11
N LEU A 60 9.13 18.97 -27.21
CA LEU A 60 8.33 19.42 -26.08
C LEU A 60 8.14 18.32 -25.03
N LYS A 61 7.80 17.10 -25.45
CA LYS A 61 7.70 15.93 -24.56
C LYS A 61 8.98 15.70 -23.78
N LYS A 62 10.13 15.73 -24.47
CA LYS A 62 11.45 15.56 -23.86
C LYS A 62 11.78 16.65 -22.85
N MET A 63 11.42 17.91 -23.14
CA MET A 63 11.59 19.03 -22.20
C MET A 63 10.72 18.90 -20.95
N LEU A 64 9.51 18.35 -21.09
CA LEU A 64 8.58 18.15 -19.98
C LEU A 64 8.89 16.89 -19.15
N GLY A 65 9.77 16.00 -19.62
CA GLY A 65 10.05 14.73 -18.93
C GLY A 65 9.03 13.62 -19.24
N VAL A 66 8.33 13.75 -20.38
CA VAL A 66 7.44 12.71 -20.92
C VAL A 66 8.28 11.73 -21.75
N PRO A 67 8.19 10.41 -21.52
CA PRO A 67 8.89 9.41 -22.32
C PRO A 67 8.46 9.40 -23.79
N GLU A 68 9.30 8.84 -24.66
CA GLU A 68 9.01 8.76 -26.11
C GLU A 68 7.78 7.88 -26.41
N MET A 69 7.61 6.80 -25.64
CA MET A 69 6.51 5.84 -25.78
C MET A 69 5.89 5.52 -24.41
N PRO A 70 4.60 5.16 -24.35
CA PRO A 70 3.92 4.81 -23.08
C PRO A 70 4.55 3.61 -22.37
N ASP A 71 5.18 2.70 -23.10
CA ASP A 71 5.80 1.50 -22.53
C ASP A 71 7.14 1.80 -21.82
N LEU A 72 7.63 3.04 -21.93
CA LEU A 72 8.87 3.48 -21.31
C LEU A 72 8.66 4.13 -19.93
N TYR A 73 7.44 4.15 -19.39
CA TYR A 73 7.26 4.53 -17.99
C TYR A 73 7.83 3.42 -17.08
N ASP A 74 8.87 3.77 -16.32
CA ASP A 74 9.43 2.92 -15.27
C ASP A 74 8.65 3.11 -13.96
N VAL A 75 7.46 2.51 -13.89
CA VAL A 75 6.59 2.58 -12.70
C VAL A 75 6.98 1.49 -11.71
N LYS A 76 7.18 1.88 -10.46
CA LYS A 76 7.47 0.98 -9.34
C LYS A 76 6.19 0.68 -8.57
N ILE A 77 5.92 -0.61 -8.37
CA ILE A 77 4.76 -1.10 -7.62
C ILE A 77 5.26 -2.12 -6.59
N ASP A 78 5.09 -1.81 -5.31
CA ASP A 78 5.71 -2.59 -4.21
C ASP A 78 4.71 -3.52 -3.47
N HIS A 79 3.42 -3.45 -3.79
CA HIS A 79 2.36 -4.11 -3.01
C HIS A 79 1.75 -5.37 -3.66
N GLY A 80 2.01 -5.64 -4.94
CA GLY A 80 1.62 -6.90 -5.62
C GLY A 80 0.13 -7.19 -5.75
N LEU A 81 -0.73 -6.17 -5.64
CA LEU A 81 -2.21 -6.32 -5.75
C LEU A 81 -2.75 -5.94 -7.12
N PHE A 82 -2.02 -5.11 -7.86
CA PHE A 82 -2.25 -4.80 -9.26
C PHE A 82 -0.91 -4.49 -9.90
N ASP A 83 -0.87 -4.54 -11.23
CA ASP A 83 0.33 -4.29 -12.02
C ASP A 83 0.17 -3.04 -12.89
N VAL A 84 1.27 -2.65 -13.53
CA VAL A 84 1.27 -1.60 -14.56
C VAL A 84 0.35 -2.03 -15.70
N ASP A 85 -0.59 -1.16 -16.06
CA ASP A 85 -1.53 -1.40 -17.15
C ASP A 85 -1.11 -0.58 -18.39
N PRO A 86 -0.76 -1.23 -19.52
CA PRO A 86 -0.39 -0.55 -20.77
C PRO A 86 -1.47 0.41 -21.29
N ILE A 87 -2.75 0.08 -21.08
CA ILE A 87 -3.89 0.91 -21.52
C ILE A 87 -3.95 2.19 -20.68
N VAL A 88 -3.67 2.09 -19.37
CA VAL A 88 -3.59 3.26 -18.48
C VAL A 88 -2.42 4.13 -18.91
N ASN A 89 -1.23 3.54 -19.08
CA ASN A 89 -0.03 4.25 -19.52
C ASN A 89 -0.22 4.95 -20.88
N GLN A 90 -0.89 4.30 -21.83
CA GLN A 90 -1.25 4.89 -23.11
C GLN A 90 -2.09 6.16 -22.93
N LYS A 91 -3.17 6.08 -22.13
CA LYS A 91 -4.04 7.24 -21.88
C LYS A 91 -3.31 8.38 -21.20
N LEU A 92 -2.41 8.08 -20.25
CA LEU A 92 -1.61 9.09 -19.56
C LEU A 92 -0.57 9.73 -20.51
N HIS A 93 0.04 8.95 -21.39
CA HIS A 93 0.97 9.42 -22.43
C HIS A 93 0.30 10.34 -23.45
N GLU A 94 -0.91 10.00 -23.91
CA GLU A 94 -1.71 10.87 -24.78
C GLU A 94 -2.03 12.23 -24.15
N LYS A 95 -1.97 12.32 -22.82
CA LYS A 95 -2.16 13.55 -22.04
C LYS A 95 -0.85 14.22 -21.62
N MET A 96 0.30 13.75 -22.12
CA MET A 96 1.63 14.27 -21.84
C MET A 96 2.00 14.22 -20.34
N PHE A 97 1.57 13.17 -19.63
CA PHE A 97 2.00 12.96 -18.26
C PHE A 97 3.51 12.65 -18.21
N THR A 98 4.20 13.21 -17.23
CA THR A 98 5.61 12.91 -16.98
C THR A 98 5.77 11.59 -16.23
N ALA A 99 6.97 11.03 -16.20
CA ALA A 99 7.23 9.79 -15.44
C ALA A 99 6.84 9.92 -13.95
N ASP A 100 7.18 11.04 -13.31
CA ASP A 100 6.82 11.31 -11.91
C ASP A 100 5.30 11.40 -11.71
N GLN A 101 4.58 12.01 -12.66
CA GLN A 101 3.12 12.10 -12.61
C GLN A 101 2.47 10.74 -12.79
N VAL A 102 3.00 9.90 -13.67
CA VAL A 102 2.52 8.52 -13.83
C VAL A 102 2.77 7.71 -12.57
N GLN A 103 3.97 7.78 -11.97
CA GLN A 103 4.25 7.13 -10.69
C GLN A 103 3.26 7.56 -9.62
N MET A 104 2.99 8.87 -9.50
CA MET A 104 2.01 9.40 -8.54
C MET A 104 0.60 8.83 -8.74
N VAL A 105 0.15 8.61 -9.99
CA VAL A 105 -1.17 8.00 -10.26
C VAL A 105 -1.23 6.57 -9.71
N TYR A 106 -0.18 5.77 -9.91
CA TYR A 106 -0.12 4.41 -9.38
C TYR A 106 0.02 4.40 -7.85
N ASP A 107 0.79 5.31 -7.27
CA ASP A 107 0.93 5.46 -5.82
C ASP A 107 -0.43 5.77 -5.17
N LEU A 108 -1.17 6.73 -5.74
CA LEU A 108 -2.51 7.08 -5.28
C LEU A 108 -3.49 5.92 -5.46
N ALA A 109 -3.41 5.19 -6.58
CA ALA A 109 -4.21 3.97 -6.76
C ALA A 109 -3.92 2.96 -5.64
N GLY A 110 -2.65 2.77 -5.27
CA GLY A 110 -2.27 1.93 -4.13
C GLY A 110 -2.86 2.43 -2.82
N GLU A 111 -2.69 3.72 -2.52
CA GLU A 111 -3.16 4.35 -1.29
C GLU A 111 -4.68 4.23 -1.09
N PHE A 112 -5.47 4.38 -2.15
CA PHE A 112 -6.94 4.38 -2.06
C PHE A 112 -7.59 3.03 -2.34
N LEU A 113 -7.09 2.27 -3.32
CA LEU A 113 -7.72 1.01 -3.71
C LEU A 113 -7.38 -0.13 -2.77
N ILE A 114 -6.15 -0.20 -2.23
CA ILE A 114 -5.74 -1.32 -1.38
C ILE A 114 -6.58 -1.40 -0.09
N PRO A 115 -6.80 -0.31 0.67
CA PRO A 115 -7.66 -0.37 1.86
C PRO A 115 -9.10 -0.76 1.52
N MET A 116 -9.61 -0.31 0.36
CA MET A 116 -10.95 -0.65 -0.11
C MET A 116 -11.06 -2.14 -0.43
N ILE A 117 -10.11 -2.70 -1.19
CA ILE A 117 -10.05 -4.13 -1.51
C ILE A 117 -9.95 -4.95 -0.23
N SER A 118 -9.10 -4.53 0.71
CA SER A 118 -8.91 -5.20 1.99
C SER A 118 -10.20 -5.26 2.81
N LYS A 119 -10.97 -4.16 2.81
CA LYS A 119 -12.27 -4.09 3.47
C LYS A 119 -13.29 -5.03 2.82
N ILE A 120 -13.39 -5.03 1.49
CA ILE A 120 -14.30 -5.90 0.75
C ILE A 120 -13.94 -7.37 0.98
N ALA A 121 -12.65 -7.71 0.96
CA ALA A 121 -12.18 -9.06 1.23
C ALA A 121 -12.57 -9.52 2.64
N ALA A 122 -12.39 -8.67 3.66
CA ALA A 122 -12.77 -8.97 5.03
C ALA A 122 -14.29 -9.18 5.21
N GLU A 123 -15.11 -8.35 4.54
CA GLU A 123 -16.57 -8.50 4.54
C GLU A 123 -17.00 -9.81 3.86
N TYR A 124 -16.40 -10.14 2.71
CA TYR A 124 -16.69 -11.37 1.98
C TYR A 124 -16.27 -12.62 2.75
N GLU A 125 -15.12 -12.60 3.43
CA GLU A 125 -14.69 -13.67 4.31
C GLU A 125 -15.67 -13.87 5.48
N ALA A 126 -16.13 -12.80 6.12
CA ALA A 126 -17.09 -12.88 7.21
C ALA A 126 -18.41 -13.54 6.77
N ASP A 127 -18.95 -13.13 5.62
CA ASP A 127 -20.16 -13.73 5.06
C ASP A 127 -19.96 -15.22 4.75
N ARG A 128 -18.81 -15.58 4.19
CA ARG A 128 -18.46 -16.98 3.89
C ARG A 128 -18.35 -17.82 5.16
N GLU A 129 -17.73 -17.31 6.22
CA GLU A 129 -17.62 -18.03 7.49
C GLU A 129 -19.00 -18.29 8.10
N VAL A 130 -19.93 -17.33 8.00
CA VAL A 130 -21.34 -17.53 8.43
C VAL A 130 -22.03 -18.58 7.56
N GLU A 131 -21.85 -18.53 6.24
CA GLU A 131 -22.45 -19.52 5.33
C GLU A 131 -21.97 -20.94 5.63
N LYS A 132 -20.67 -21.13 5.90
CA LYS A 132 -20.12 -22.43 6.33
C LYS A 132 -20.77 -22.91 7.63
N LEU A 133 -20.97 -22.03 8.61
CA LEU A 133 -21.64 -22.38 9.87
C LEU A 133 -23.09 -22.80 9.60
N MET A 134 -23.81 -22.06 8.75
CA MET A 134 -25.17 -22.44 8.37
C MET A 134 -25.20 -23.81 7.68
N GLN A 135 -24.25 -24.10 6.79
CA GLN A 135 -24.16 -25.41 6.14
C GLN A 135 -23.82 -26.52 7.15
N GLU A 136 -22.87 -26.28 8.07
CA GLU A 136 -22.45 -27.23 9.11
C GLU A 136 -23.60 -27.59 10.06
N PHE A 137 -24.40 -26.61 10.47
CA PHE A 137 -25.47 -26.80 11.44
C PHE A 137 -26.83 -27.13 10.82
N GLY A 138 -26.93 -27.29 9.49
CA GLY A 138 -28.16 -27.75 8.83
C GLY A 138 -29.14 -26.65 8.44
N GLY A 139 -28.67 -25.40 8.35
CA GLY A 139 -29.41 -24.27 7.81
C GLY A 139 -29.48 -23.06 8.75
N ALA A 140 -30.17 -22.01 8.31
CA ALA A 140 -30.31 -20.75 9.03
C ALA A 140 -31.00 -20.90 10.39
N GLU A 141 -32.05 -21.72 10.46
CA GLU A 141 -32.87 -21.90 11.65
C GLU A 141 -32.11 -22.63 12.76
N GLU A 142 -31.47 -23.76 12.42
CA GLU A 142 -30.65 -24.53 13.36
C GLU A 142 -29.43 -23.73 13.82
N TRP A 143 -28.78 -23.01 12.90
CA TRP A 143 -27.69 -22.09 13.27
C TRP A 143 -28.14 -21.00 14.24
N ALA A 144 -29.34 -20.43 14.06
CA ALA A 144 -29.88 -19.43 14.97
C ALA A 144 -30.10 -19.99 16.39
N GLU A 145 -30.45 -21.26 16.53
CA GLU A 145 -30.58 -21.90 17.84
C GLU A 145 -29.21 -22.23 18.46
N ILE A 146 -28.31 -22.83 17.68
CA ILE A 146 -26.95 -23.17 18.15
C ILE A 146 -26.18 -21.91 18.55
N SER A 147 -26.25 -20.83 17.77
CA SER A 147 -25.58 -19.56 18.08
C SER A 147 -26.03 -18.95 19.41
N ARG A 148 -27.33 -19.03 19.77
CA ARG A 148 -27.83 -18.61 21.09
C ARG A 148 -27.21 -19.43 22.22
N GLN A 149 -27.12 -20.74 22.05
CA GLN A 149 -26.52 -21.64 23.05
C GLN A 149 -25.02 -21.37 23.22
N LEU A 150 -24.30 -21.18 22.11
CA LEU A 150 -22.88 -20.82 22.12
C LEU A 150 -22.63 -19.48 22.81
N MET A 151 -23.49 -18.48 22.59
CA MET A 151 -23.38 -17.18 23.25
C MET A 151 -23.58 -17.30 24.76
N ALA A 152 -24.62 -18.02 25.20
CA ALA A 152 -24.88 -18.23 26.63
C ALA A 152 -23.74 -19.02 27.30
N TYR A 153 -23.21 -20.04 26.63
CA TYR A 153 -22.07 -20.80 27.10
C TYR A 153 -20.80 -19.94 27.18
N GLY A 154 -20.49 -19.20 26.12
CA GLY A 154 -19.30 -18.38 26.01
C GLY A 154 -19.26 -17.25 27.04
N GLN A 155 -20.36 -16.52 27.22
CA GLN A 155 -20.46 -15.45 28.23
C GLN A 155 -20.30 -15.98 29.66
N LYS A 156 -20.74 -17.22 29.93
CA LYS A 156 -20.65 -17.83 31.26
C LYS A 156 -19.26 -18.42 31.55
N ASN A 157 -18.59 -18.98 30.55
CA ASN A 157 -17.38 -19.79 30.74
C ASN A 157 -16.08 -19.15 30.23
N LEU A 158 -16.17 -18.12 29.39
CA LEU A 158 -15.02 -17.45 28.77
C LEU A 158 -14.97 -15.98 29.19
N SER A 159 -13.77 -15.41 29.25
CA SER A 159 -13.63 -13.97 29.40
C SER A 159 -14.20 -13.25 28.17
N PRO A 160 -14.75 -12.02 28.32
CA PRO A 160 -15.35 -11.29 27.20
C PRO A 160 -14.42 -11.16 25.99
N LYS A 161 -13.14 -10.85 26.22
CA LYS A 161 -12.12 -10.71 25.17
C LYS A 161 -11.81 -12.02 24.43
N VAL A 162 -11.82 -13.15 25.15
CA VAL A 162 -11.56 -14.47 24.53
C VAL A 162 -12.77 -14.91 23.71
N PHE A 163 -13.98 -14.71 24.24
CA PHE A 163 -15.21 -15.02 23.52
C PHE A 163 -15.34 -14.21 22.23
N GLU A 164 -15.12 -12.89 22.31
CA GLU A 164 -15.14 -12.00 21.15
C GLU A 164 -14.19 -12.46 20.05
N ASN A 165 -12.91 -12.69 20.39
CA ASN A 165 -11.91 -13.15 19.41
C ASN A 165 -12.25 -14.51 18.78
N LEU A 166 -12.75 -15.48 19.56
CA LEU A 166 -13.12 -16.79 19.03
C LEU A 166 -14.40 -16.75 18.18
N SER A 167 -15.32 -15.82 18.48
CA SER A 167 -16.57 -15.69 17.73
C SER A 167 -16.42 -15.08 16.32
N GLN A 168 -15.24 -14.55 15.98
CA GLN A 168 -14.98 -13.89 14.69
C GLN A 168 -14.57 -14.83 13.55
N SER A 169 -14.46 -16.13 13.79
CA SER A 169 -14.07 -17.11 12.77
C SER A 169 -14.82 -18.43 12.94
N TYR A 170 -15.04 -19.16 11.84
CA TYR A 170 -15.64 -20.50 11.87
C TYR A 170 -14.91 -21.43 12.84
N ASP A 171 -13.58 -21.49 12.77
CA ASP A 171 -12.79 -22.39 13.62
C ASP A 171 -12.93 -22.06 15.11
N GLY A 172 -13.00 -20.76 15.45
CA GLY A 172 -13.22 -20.32 16.82
C GLY A 172 -14.63 -20.63 17.32
N VAL A 173 -15.66 -20.44 16.48
CA VAL A 173 -17.04 -20.85 16.79
C VAL A 173 -17.12 -22.36 16.99
N MET A 174 -16.48 -23.15 16.13
CA MET A 174 -16.42 -24.61 16.27
C MET A 174 -15.63 -25.05 17.51
N ALA A 175 -14.60 -24.32 17.92
CA ALA A 175 -13.91 -24.57 19.18
C ALA A 175 -14.84 -24.34 20.38
N ILE A 176 -15.63 -23.25 20.40
CA ILE A 176 -16.64 -23.02 21.45
C ILE A 176 -17.69 -24.13 21.44
N TYR A 177 -18.14 -24.56 20.27
CA TYR A 177 -19.09 -25.67 20.13
C TYR A 177 -18.55 -26.98 20.71
N ARG A 178 -17.30 -27.33 20.39
CA ARG A 178 -16.62 -28.52 20.97
C ARG A 178 -16.44 -28.39 22.47
N MET A 179 -16.13 -27.21 23.00
CA MET A 179 -16.05 -26.99 24.46
C MET A 179 -17.41 -27.17 25.14
N MET A 180 -18.47 -26.62 24.55
CA MET A 180 -19.84 -26.76 25.05
C MET A 180 -20.32 -28.22 25.02
N LYS A 181 -20.07 -28.96 23.93
CA LYS A 181 -20.43 -30.38 23.80
C LYS A 181 -19.52 -31.30 24.60
N GLY A 182 -18.23 -30.97 24.71
CA GLY A 182 -17.22 -31.72 25.45
C GLY A 182 -17.41 -31.67 26.96
N GLN A 183 -18.06 -30.64 27.51
CA GLN A 183 -18.53 -30.68 28.91
C GLN A 183 -19.64 -31.72 29.14
N GLY A 184 -20.30 -32.22 28.09
CA GLY A 184 -21.20 -33.38 28.14
C GLY A 184 -20.53 -34.72 27.83
N SER A 185 -19.28 -34.73 27.34
CA SER A 185 -18.53 -35.94 26.95
C SER A 185 -17.31 -36.15 27.84
N ALA A 186 -17.51 -36.07 29.16
CA ALA A 186 -16.57 -36.62 30.15
C ALA A 186 -16.95 -38.06 30.55
N MET A 187 -17.81 -38.74 29.78
CA MET A 187 -18.19 -40.11 30.03
C MET A 187 -18.37 -40.89 28.72
N LEU A 188 -17.60 -41.98 28.62
CA LEU A 188 -17.71 -43.12 27.70
C LEU A 188 -16.98 -43.00 26.35
N ASP A 189 -15.65 -43.14 26.37
CA ASP A 189 -15.07 -44.27 25.63
C ASP A 189 -14.03 -44.99 26.49
N ASN A 190 -14.44 -46.17 26.96
CA ASN A 190 -13.63 -47.07 27.74
C ASN A 190 -12.88 -47.94 26.71
N GLY A 191 -11.86 -47.37 26.07
CA GLY A 191 -11.31 -48.04 24.88
C GLY A 191 -9.99 -47.57 24.27
N ASN A 192 -9.30 -46.53 24.76
CA ASN A 192 -7.83 -46.37 24.62
C ASN A 192 -7.38 -45.06 25.27
N VAL A 193 -6.84 -45.15 26.48
CA VAL A 193 -6.19 -44.02 27.17
C VAL A 193 -4.77 -43.85 26.61
N MET A 194 -4.64 -43.37 25.37
CA MET A 194 -3.32 -43.06 24.78
C MET A 194 -3.20 -41.68 24.12
N THR A 195 -4.26 -40.88 23.99
CA THR A 195 -4.19 -39.62 23.23
C THR A 195 -3.89 -38.39 24.10
N GLY A 196 -4.42 -38.32 25.32
CA GLY A 196 -4.25 -37.15 26.20
C GLY A 196 -2.84 -36.99 26.79
N GLN A 197 -2.19 -38.11 27.17
CA GLN A 197 -0.83 -38.09 27.72
C GLN A 197 0.23 -37.85 26.64
N ASN A 198 0.07 -38.45 25.45
CA ASN A 198 1.05 -38.34 24.37
C ASN A 198 1.12 -36.93 23.76
N ALA A 199 0.01 -36.20 23.67
CA ALA A 199 0.00 -34.83 23.17
C ALA A 199 0.70 -33.84 24.13
N GLN A 200 0.48 -34.01 25.44
CA GLN A 200 1.17 -33.21 26.48
C GLN A 200 2.66 -33.55 26.56
N GLU A 201 3.03 -34.82 26.35
CA GLU A 201 4.43 -35.26 26.27
C GLU A 201 5.14 -34.70 25.03
N LEU A 202 4.49 -34.65 23.86
CA LEU A 202 5.06 -34.04 22.67
C LEU A 202 5.23 -32.52 22.80
N GLN A 203 4.28 -31.84 23.45
CA GLN A 203 4.42 -30.41 23.76
C GLN A 203 5.55 -30.13 24.76
N SER A 204 5.80 -31.04 25.72
CA SER A 204 6.93 -30.90 26.64
C SER A 204 8.27 -31.12 25.93
N MET A 205 8.33 -32.05 24.97
CA MET A 205 9.50 -32.25 24.10
C MET A 205 9.81 -31.02 23.23
N MET A 206 8.80 -30.29 22.74
CA MET A 206 9.03 -29.04 21.99
C MET A 206 9.65 -27.92 22.85
N ARG A 207 9.48 -27.97 24.17
CA ARG A 207 10.06 -27.01 25.12
C ARG A 207 11.48 -27.39 25.56
N ASP A 208 11.93 -28.61 25.26
CA ASP A 208 13.28 -29.07 25.58
C ASP A 208 14.33 -28.29 24.75
N PRO A 209 15.41 -27.75 25.37
CA PRO A 209 16.49 -27.07 24.66
C PRO A 209 17.11 -27.90 23.52
N LYS A 210 17.06 -29.23 23.59
CA LYS A 210 17.56 -30.11 22.53
C LYS A 210 16.78 -29.96 21.22
N TYR A 211 15.50 -29.56 21.29
CA TYR A 211 14.65 -29.36 20.12
C TYR A 211 14.91 -28.01 19.44
N TRP A 212 14.95 -26.91 20.19
CA TRP A 212 15.02 -25.55 19.61
C TRP A 212 16.42 -24.92 19.63
N ARG A 213 17.27 -25.25 20.62
CA ARG A 213 18.62 -24.69 20.78
C ARG A 213 19.67 -25.56 20.11
N ASP A 214 19.70 -26.84 20.44
CA ASP A 214 20.74 -27.77 19.93
C ASP A 214 20.30 -28.45 18.63
N ARG A 215 18.99 -28.35 18.28
CA ARG A 215 18.37 -28.89 17.06
C ARG A 215 18.82 -30.32 16.75
N ASP A 216 18.81 -31.18 17.76
CA ASP A 216 19.27 -32.56 17.63
C ASP A 216 18.42 -33.30 16.57
N PRO A 217 19.03 -33.80 15.47
CA PRO A 217 18.31 -34.47 14.39
C PRO A 217 17.49 -35.69 14.85
N ALA A 218 17.99 -36.45 15.84
CA ALA A 218 17.29 -37.62 16.36
C ALA A 218 16.08 -37.21 17.20
N PHE A 219 16.20 -36.11 17.94
CA PHE A 219 15.12 -35.59 18.78
C PHE A 219 14.00 -34.97 17.93
N ILE A 220 14.34 -34.21 16.89
CA ILE A 220 13.38 -33.64 15.94
C ILE A 220 12.61 -34.77 15.24
N SER A 221 13.29 -35.80 14.74
CA SER A 221 12.63 -36.95 14.08
C SER A 221 11.64 -37.66 15.02
N LYS A 222 11.97 -37.78 16.30
CA LYS A 222 11.08 -38.38 17.31
C LYS A 222 9.83 -37.54 17.55
N VAL A 223 9.97 -36.20 17.59
CA VAL A 223 8.83 -35.28 17.72
C VAL A 223 7.95 -35.31 16.47
N THR A 224 8.54 -35.25 15.27
CA THR A 224 7.80 -35.30 14.00
C THR A 224 6.97 -36.58 13.86
N LYS A 225 7.57 -37.75 14.12
CA LYS A 225 6.86 -39.04 14.10
C LYS A 225 5.73 -39.10 15.12
N GLY A 226 5.91 -38.48 16.29
CA GLY A 226 4.87 -38.40 17.31
C GLY A 226 3.66 -37.57 16.86
N PHE A 227 3.89 -36.43 16.22
CA PHE A 227 2.81 -35.62 15.65
C PHE A 227 2.14 -36.29 14.45
N GLU A 228 2.89 -36.93 13.55
CA GLU A 228 2.33 -37.71 12.44
C GLU A 228 1.45 -38.87 12.92
N ALA A 229 1.83 -39.56 14.00
CA ALA A 229 1.03 -40.65 14.55
C ALA A 229 -0.31 -40.16 15.18
N ILE A 230 -0.35 -38.93 15.70
CA ILE A 230 -1.55 -38.37 16.35
C ILE A 230 -2.46 -37.65 15.34
N TYR A 231 -1.88 -36.94 14.36
CA TYR A 231 -2.61 -36.07 13.45
C TYR A 231 -2.62 -36.57 11.99
N GLY A 232 -1.76 -37.52 11.62
CA GLY A 232 -1.64 -38.04 10.25
C GLY A 232 -2.70 -39.05 9.82
N GLN A 233 -3.63 -39.44 10.70
CA GLN A 233 -4.78 -40.30 10.35
C GLN A 233 -6.09 -39.52 10.06
N GLN A 234 -6.05 -38.18 10.02
CA GLN A 234 -7.20 -37.34 9.63
C GLN A 234 -7.00 -36.65 8.26
N GLY A 235 -6.38 -37.35 7.31
CA GLY A 235 -6.31 -36.94 5.89
C GLY A 235 -7.14 -37.86 5.01
#